data_AF-A0A3D0RYI7-F1
#
_entry.id   AF-A0A3D0RYI7-F1
#
_cell.length_a   1.000
_cell.length_b   1.000
_cell.length_c   1.000
_cell.angle_alpha   90.00
_cell.angle_beta   90.00
_cell.angle_gamma   90.00
#
_symmetry.space_group_name_H-M   'P 1'
#
loop_
_entity.id
_entity.type
_entity.pdbx_description
1 polymer ?
#
loop_
_entity_poly.entity_id
_entity_poly.type
_entity_poly.pdbx_seq_one_letter_code
_entity_poly.pdbx_strand_id
1 'polypeptide(L)'
;MTDAACARTDAEAFWPAKGVGTGAEARLARRTCARCYARLACLTWAITTKQPSGIYGGLSEKQRRAWTVTPSGELVERDHRGEVAA
;
A
#
# COMPACT_ATOMS: atom_id res chain seq x y z
N MET A 1 -5.07 -11.56 10.40
CA MET A 1 -4.78 -10.15 10.77
C MET A 1 -6.10 -9.45 11.07
N THR A 2 -6.69 -9.69 12.24
CA THR A 2 -7.96 -9.07 12.67
C THR A 2 -7.77 -7.71 13.34
N ASP A 3 -6.54 -7.37 13.76
CA ASP A 3 -6.23 -6.13 14.48
C ASP A 3 -5.78 -4.97 13.58
N ALA A 4 -5.67 -5.16 12.27
CA ALA A 4 -5.27 -4.08 11.36
C ALA A 4 -6.25 -2.90 11.46
N ALA A 5 -5.74 -1.67 11.51
CA ALA A 5 -6.57 -0.48 11.71
C ALA A 5 -7.68 -0.32 10.66
N CYS A 6 -7.46 -0.79 9.43
CA CYS A 6 -8.44 -0.80 8.34
C CYS A 6 -9.62 -1.74 8.58
N ALA A 7 -9.48 -2.77 9.42
CA ALA A 7 -10.57 -3.69 9.76
C ALA A 7 -11.68 -3.02 10.58
N ARG A 8 -11.43 -1.82 11.15
CA ARG A 8 -12.40 -1.02 11.91
C ARG A 8 -12.94 0.18 11.11
N THR A 9 -12.72 0.20 9.80
CA THR A 9 -13.14 1.29 8.92
C THR A 9 -13.94 0.74 7.76
N ASP A 10 -14.63 1.62 7.03
CA ASP A 10 -15.31 1.24 5.80
C ASP A 10 -14.30 0.68 4.78
N ALA A 11 -14.58 -0.54 4.31
CA ALA A 11 -13.75 -1.22 3.33
C ALA A 11 -13.74 -0.46 2.01
N GLU A 12 -14.84 0.12 1.54
CA GLU A 12 -14.92 0.76 0.21
C GLU A 12 -13.88 1.87 0.02
N ALA A 13 -13.48 2.54 1.10
CA ALA A 13 -12.46 3.58 1.06
C ALA A 13 -11.09 3.09 0.53
N PHE A 14 -10.82 1.78 0.62
CA PHE A 14 -9.56 1.15 0.20
C PHE A 14 -9.62 0.61 -1.24
N TRP A 15 -10.76 0.68 -1.92
CA TRP A 15 -10.96 0.23 -3.31
C TRP A 15 -11.38 1.39 -4.23
N PRO A 16 -10.50 2.38 -4.49
CA PRO A 16 -10.85 3.52 -5.33
C PRO A 16 -11.05 3.12 -6.80
N ALA A 17 -12.22 3.46 -7.36
CA ALA A 17 -12.67 3.06 -8.70
C ALA A 17 -11.73 3.42 -9.87
N LYS A 18 -10.85 4.42 -9.72
CA LYS A 18 -9.98 4.90 -10.81
C LYS A 18 -8.52 4.42 -10.73
N GLY A 19 -8.14 3.62 -9.73
CA GLY A 19 -6.74 3.16 -9.55
C GLY A 19 -5.71 4.24 -9.21
N VAL A 20 -6.01 5.52 -9.47
CA VAL A 20 -5.11 6.67 -9.20
C VAL A 20 -4.99 6.97 -7.70
N GLY A 21 -5.99 6.60 -6.90
CA GLY A 21 -5.98 6.82 -5.46
C GLY A 21 -5.97 8.30 -5.05
N THR A 22 -6.45 9.25 -5.86
CA THR A 22 -6.39 10.69 -5.56
C THR A 22 -7.66 11.25 -4.87
N GLY A 23 -8.75 10.48 -4.86
CA GLY A 23 -10.03 10.81 -4.22
C GLY A 23 -9.97 11.03 -2.71
N ALA A 24 -11.05 11.53 -2.14
CA ALA A 24 -11.15 11.80 -0.70
C ALA A 24 -11.11 10.51 0.13
N GLU A 25 -11.70 9.45 -0.40
CA GLU A 25 -11.74 8.08 0.13
C GLU A 25 -10.33 7.50 0.20
N ALA A 26 -9.57 7.63 -0.89
CA ALA A 26 -8.20 7.17 -0.95
C ALA A 26 -7.28 7.96 0.00
N ARG A 27 -7.53 9.26 0.19
CA ARG A 27 -6.84 10.06 1.20
C ARG A 27 -7.15 9.57 2.62
N LEU A 28 -8.39 9.22 2.90
CA LEU A 28 -8.79 8.64 4.19
C LEU A 28 -8.12 7.29 4.43
N ALA A 29 -8.19 6.37 3.47
CA ALA A 29 -7.54 5.06 3.55
C ALA A 29 -6.03 5.18 3.82
N ARG A 30 -5.34 6.10 3.15
CA ARG A 30 -3.91 6.37 3.41
C ARG A 30 -3.65 6.85 4.84
N ARG A 31 -4.48 7.76 5.38
CA ARG A 31 -4.36 8.21 6.77
C ARG A 31 -4.58 7.06 7.75
N THR A 32 -5.51 6.16 7.47
CA THR A 32 -5.71 4.95 8.27
C THR A 32 -4.48 4.04 8.24
N CYS A 33 -3.91 3.80 7.06
CA CYS A 33 -2.69 3.01 6.93
C CYS A 33 -1.50 3.62 7.68
N ALA A 34 -1.36 4.95 7.69
CA ALA A 34 -0.27 5.64 8.37
C ALA A 34 -0.21 5.37 9.89
N ARG A 35 -1.35 5.02 10.51
CA ARG A 35 -1.46 4.71 11.95
C ARG A 35 -1.56 3.21 12.22
N CYS A 36 -1.50 2.37 11.19
CA CYS A 36 -1.66 0.92 11.32
C CYS A 36 -0.31 0.27 11.64
N TYR A 37 -0.22 -0.46 12.75
CA TYR A 37 1.01 -1.18 13.12
C TYR A 37 1.43 -2.22 12.05
N ALA A 38 0.45 -2.80 11.34
CA ALA A 38 0.70 -3.80 10.30
C ALA A 38 1.07 -3.18 8.94
N ARG A 39 1.29 -1.86 8.84
CA ARG A 39 1.47 -1.14 7.56
C ARG A 39 2.57 -1.75 6.69
N LEU A 40 3.75 -2.00 7.25
CA LEU A 40 4.88 -2.55 6.49
C LEU A 40 4.63 -3.99 6.07
N ALA A 41 4.20 -4.86 6.99
CA ALA A 41 3.86 -6.25 6.68
C ALA A 41 2.76 -6.36 5.61
N CYS A 42 1.75 -5.48 5.68
CA CYS A 42 0.69 -5.38 4.69
C CYS A 42 1.23 -4.98 3.30
N LEU A 43 2.14 -4.00 3.25
CA LEU A 43 2.75 -3.58 1.99
C LEU A 43 3.62 -4.69 1.38
N THR A 44 4.46 -5.33 2.20
CA THR A 44 5.31 -6.46 1.81
C THR A 44 4.46 -7.58 1.21
N TRP A 45 3.41 -8.00 1.91
CA TRP A 45 2.49 -9.01 1.42
C TRP A 45 1.83 -8.60 0.09
N ALA A 46 1.39 -7.35 -0.03
CA ALA A 46 0.72 -6.87 -1.23
C ALA A 46 1.64 -6.87 -2.47
N ILE A 47 2.93 -6.54 -2.29
CA ILE A 47 3.93 -6.57 -3.36
C ILE A 47 4.30 -8.00 -3.74
N THR A 48 4.62 -8.85 -2.76
CA THR A 48 5.07 -10.23 -3.02
C THR A 48 3.96 -11.10 -3.63
N THR A 49 2.71 -10.87 -3.25
CA THR A 49 1.54 -11.58 -3.80
C THR A 49 0.91 -10.89 -5.02
N LYS A 50 1.48 -9.77 -5.47
CA LYS A 50 1.02 -9.01 -6.65
C LYS A 50 -0.48 -8.65 -6.58
N GLN A 51 -0.93 -8.13 -5.44
CA GLN A 51 -2.34 -7.78 -5.28
C GLN A 51 -2.79 -6.77 -6.35
N PRO A 52 -3.88 -7.06 -7.07
CA PRO A 52 -4.19 -6.40 -8.35
C PRO A 52 -4.74 -4.99 -8.22
N SER A 53 -5.45 -4.66 -7.13
CA SER A 53 -6.17 -3.38 -6.97
C SER A 53 -6.14 -2.93 -5.52
N GLY A 54 -6.60 -1.72 -5.23
CA GLY A 54 -6.81 -1.23 -3.86
C GLY A 54 -5.57 -0.65 -3.17
N ILE A 55 -5.77 -0.18 -1.95
CA ILE A 55 -4.76 0.47 -1.10
C ILE A 55 -4.27 -0.51 -0.04
N TYR A 56 -2.97 -0.86 -0.12
CA TYR A 56 -2.30 -1.71 0.87
C TYR A 56 -1.08 -0.98 1.42
N GLY A 57 -0.89 -1.02 2.74
CA GLY A 57 0.22 -0.31 3.39
C GLY A 57 0.27 1.21 3.14
N GLY A 58 -0.83 1.79 2.68
CA GLY A 58 -0.94 3.20 2.30
C GLY A 58 -0.60 3.52 0.84
N LEU A 59 -0.35 2.51 0.01
CA LEU A 59 -0.04 2.70 -1.42
C LEU A 59 -1.14 2.12 -2.31
N SER A 60 -1.55 2.91 -3.31
CA SER A 60 -2.39 2.40 -4.41
C SER A 60 -1.62 1.39 -5.27
N GLU A 61 -2.33 0.63 -6.09
CA GLU A 61 -1.73 -0.27 -7.07
C GLU A 61 -0.65 0.43 -7.92
N LYS A 62 -0.97 1.61 -8.49
CA LYS A 62 -0.02 2.38 -9.29
C LYS A 62 1.24 2.77 -8.50
N GLN A 63 1.08 3.16 -7.24
CA GLN A 63 2.22 3.54 -6.39
C GLN A 63 3.07 2.32 -6.01
N ARG A 64 2.45 1.16 -5.74
CA ARG A 64 3.18 -0.08 -5.43
C ARG A 64 4.10 -0.55 -6.55
N ARG A 65 3.86 -0.15 -7.81
CA ARG A 65 4.74 -0.48 -8.94
C ARG A 65 6.14 0.13 -8.82
N ALA A 66 6.29 1.20 -8.03
CA ALA A 66 7.59 1.76 -7.72
C ALA A 66 8.31 1.02 -6.58
N TRP A 67 7.69 0.01 -5.95
CA TRP A 67 8.25 -0.66 -4.77
C TRP A 67 8.59 -2.13 -5.06
N THR A 68 9.65 -2.61 -4.41
CA THR A 68 10.08 -4.00 -4.45
C THR A 68 10.42 -4.50 -3.05
N VAL A 69 10.31 -5.81 -2.84
CA VAL A 69 10.79 -6.48 -1.62
C VAL A 69 12.07 -7.23 -1.97
N THR A 70 13.15 -6.96 -1.24
CA THR A 70 14.44 -7.66 -1.41
C THR A 70 14.37 -9.10 -0.89
N PRO A 71 15.36 -9.96 -1.21
CA PRO A 71 15.45 -11.29 -0.61
C PRO A 71 15.56 -11.28 0.92
N SER A 72 16.10 -10.20 1.52
CA SER A 72 16.16 -10.00 2.96
C SER A 72 14.82 -9.55 3.58
N GLY A 73 13.78 -9.35 2.77
CA GLY A 73 12.45 -8.91 3.21
C GLY A 73 12.31 -7.39 3.37
N GLU A 74 13.28 -6.62 2.90
CA GLU A 74 13.30 -5.16 2.99
C GLU A 74 12.44 -4.51 1.90
N LEU A 75 11.69 -3.47 2.27
CA LEU A 75 10.89 -2.67 1.33
C LEU A 75 11.73 -1.55 0.75
N VAL A 76 11.85 -1.52 -0.57
CA VAL A 76 12.68 -0.57 -1.29
C VAL A 76 11.87 0.15 -2.35
N GLU A 77 11.91 1.48 -2.33
CA GLU A 77 11.35 2.33 -3.38
C GLU A 77 12.35 2.48 -4.53
N ARG A 78 11.86 2.41 -5.76
CA ARG A 78 12.63 2.57 -6.98
C ARG A 78 12.38 3.95 -7.56
N ASP A 79 13.45 4.61 -7.96
CA ASP A 79 13.37 5.85 -8.72
C ASP A 79 12.83 5.60 -10.15
N HIS A 80 12.66 6.67 -10.92
CA HIS A 80 12.12 6.62 -12.28
C HIS A 80 13.06 5.91 -13.28
N ARG A 81 14.33 5.67 -12.88
CA ARG A 81 15.35 4.92 -13.62
C ARG A 81 15.44 3.47 -13.14
N GLY A 82 14.69 3.10 -12.10
CA GLY A 82 14.65 1.77 -11.53
C GLY A 82 15.75 1.49 -10.51
N GLU A 83 16.49 2.51 -10.07
CA GLU A 83 17.51 2.42 -9.02
C GLU A 83 16.86 2.52 -7.63
N VAL A 84 17.49 1.93 -6.61
CA VAL A 84 17.04 2.06 -5.21
C VAL A 84 17.12 3.52 -4.79
N ALA A 85 15.97 4.12 -4.44
CA ALA A 85 15.93 5.45 -3.85
C ALA A 85 16.54 5.39 -2.44
N ALA A 86 17.57 6.21 -2.21
CA ALA A 86 18.27 6.33 -0.92
C ALA A 86 17.42 7.03 0.15
#